data_AF-A0A5J4T547-F1
#
_entry.id   AF-A0A5J4T547-F1
#
_cell.length_a   1.000
_cell.length_b   1.000
_cell.length_c   1.000
_cell.angle_alpha   90.00
_cell.angle_beta   90.00
_cell.angle_gamma   90.00
#
_symmetry.space_group_name_H-M   'P 1'
#
loop_
_entity.id
_entity.type
_entity.pdbx_description
1 polymer ?
#
loop_
_entity_poly.entity_id
_entity_poly.type
_entity_poly.pdbx_seq_one_letter_code
_entity_poly.pdbx_strand_id
1 'polypeptide(L)'
;TEAITRDPLLDAFHVPRMQGKDSFIDDVFQGSTECLFVNTDSEQTRTDICNNEDRMPGMSYPYNGLEQLLIHFHLFVQETMNNDPTTPSGIDFQNEKFQYIIEAAGEDIKEGINRIGNYLVDNMESYTDRTAHIELIGKVKNEEDIVVWSEDLNTIVKRIDDSLQAITKTLSNAVRCVDYKEDKEVVIEVMDELIVQLMAHQTDEEELMQKCKFPSSLEFAHKSAHVSIIRKGINFHDEIVKSMPSVNEAIIFCSTLLPSYIHSQDI
;
A
#
# COMPACT_ATOMS: atom_id res chain seq x y z
N THR A 1 21.26 19.35 -0.95
CA THR A 1 20.89 20.21 0.18
C THR A 1 19.53 19.74 0.65
N GLU A 2 19.50 18.97 1.73
CA GLU A 2 18.31 18.29 2.24
C GLU A 2 17.36 19.31 2.89
N ALA A 3 16.10 19.31 2.45
CA ALA A 3 15.03 20.07 3.07
C ALA A 3 14.46 19.23 4.22
N ILE A 4 14.91 19.52 5.44
CA ILE A 4 14.40 18.91 6.67
C ILE A 4 13.28 19.83 7.18
N THR A 5 12.07 19.29 7.27
CA THR A 5 10.86 20.03 7.68
C THR A 5 10.84 20.34 9.17
N ARG A 6 11.73 19.71 9.96
CA ARG A 6 11.89 19.84 11.41
C ARG A 6 10.71 19.29 12.22
N ASP A 7 9.80 18.56 11.59
CA ASP A 7 8.77 17.79 12.27
C ASP A 7 9.20 16.30 12.34
N PRO A 8 9.43 15.73 13.53
CA PRO A 8 9.92 14.37 13.69
C PRO A 8 9.00 13.28 13.12
N LEU A 9 7.70 13.57 12.96
CA LEU A 9 6.75 12.64 12.37
C LEU A 9 6.83 12.70 10.84
N LEU A 10 6.94 13.89 10.25
CA LEU A 10 7.08 14.09 8.80
C LEU A 10 8.46 13.66 8.30
N ASP A 11 9.50 13.90 9.09
CA ASP A 11 10.86 13.43 8.83
C ASP A 11 10.94 11.88 8.97
N ALA A 12 9.97 11.22 9.62
CA ALA A 12 9.84 9.76 9.69
C ALA A 12 9.10 9.14 8.48
N PHE A 13 8.34 9.96 7.72
CA PHE A 13 7.74 9.57 6.44
C PHE A 13 8.67 9.86 5.24
N HIS A 14 9.95 10.15 5.47
CA HIS A 14 10.96 9.99 4.43
C HIS A 14 10.97 8.52 3.99
N VAL A 15 10.20 8.22 2.95
CA VAL A 15 10.30 6.97 2.18
C VAL A 15 11.14 7.31 0.94
N PRO A 16 12.48 7.41 1.04
CA PRO A 16 13.37 7.72 -0.09
C PRO A 16 13.32 6.66 -1.21
N ARG A 17 12.50 5.60 -1.08
CA ARG A 17 12.35 4.56 -2.09
C ARG A 17 11.23 4.79 -3.12
N MET A 18 10.25 5.67 -2.89
CA MET A 18 9.20 5.93 -3.89
C MET A 18 9.42 7.21 -4.70
N GLN A 19 10.08 8.22 -4.13
CA GLN A 19 10.41 9.45 -4.84
C GLN A 19 11.44 9.20 -5.96
N GLY A 20 11.09 9.55 -7.19
CA GLY A 20 11.98 9.55 -8.35
C GLY A 20 12.11 8.21 -9.07
N LYS A 21 11.29 7.20 -8.72
CA LYS A 21 11.30 5.88 -9.37
C LYS A 21 10.12 5.64 -10.30
N ASP A 22 9.00 6.30 -10.04
CA ASP A 22 7.78 6.18 -10.85
C ASP A 22 7.18 7.56 -11.08
N SER A 23 7.27 8.01 -12.33
CA SER A 23 6.87 9.36 -12.71
C SER A 23 5.40 9.65 -12.50
N PHE A 24 4.53 8.63 -12.47
CA PHE A 24 3.10 8.85 -12.21
C PHE A 24 2.86 9.05 -10.71
N ILE A 25 3.47 8.22 -9.87
CA ILE A 25 3.34 8.36 -8.41
C ILE A 25 3.95 9.69 -7.95
N ASP A 26 5.11 10.07 -8.50
CA ASP A 26 5.76 11.35 -8.23
C ASP A 26 4.87 12.54 -8.64
N ASP A 27 4.21 12.45 -9.78
CA ASP A 27 3.28 13.49 -10.25
C ASP A 27 2.04 13.62 -9.36
N VAL A 28 1.49 12.51 -8.86
CA VAL A 28 0.35 12.56 -7.92
C VAL A 28 0.77 13.11 -6.54
N PHE A 29 1.97 12.75 -6.07
CA PHE A 29 2.45 13.19 -4.75
C PHE A 29 2.95 14.63 -4.74
N GLN A 30 3.67 15.05 -5.78
CA GLN A 30 4.46 16.29 -5.80
C GLN A 30 4.19 17.18 -7.01
N GLY A 31 3.47 16.66 -8.01
CA GLY A 31 3.12 17.42 -9.20
C GLY A 31 2.27 18.63 -8.86
N SER A 32 2.48 19.71 -9.63
CA SER A 32 1.68 20.92 -9.51
C SER A 32 0.27 20.65 -10.01
N THR A 33 -0.72 20.82 -9.15
CA THR A 33 -2.12 20.61 -9.49
C THR A 33 -3.03 21.64 -8.84
N GLU A 34 -4.12 21.96 -9.52
CA GLU A 34 -5.24 22.73 -8.94
C GLU A 34 -6.17 21.82 -8.13
N CYS A 35 -6.16 20.51 -8.40
CA CYS A 35 -7.08 19.53 -7.84
C CYS A 35 -6.57 18.11 -8.07
N LEU A 36 -6.69 17.20 -7.11
CA LEU A 36 -6.29 15.80 -7.31
C LEU A 36 -7.35 14.95 -8.02
N PHE A 37 -8.58 15.43 -8.15
CA PHE A 37 -9.61 14.76 -8.95
C PHE A 37 -9.24 14.69 -10.43
N VAL A 38 -9.33 13.48 -10.98
CA VAL A 38 -9.26 13.27 -12.42
C VAL A 38 -10.66 13.44 -12.99
N ASN A 39 -10.77 14.23 -14.05
CA ASN A 39 -12.02 14.49 -14.75
C ASN A 39 -12.42 13.26 -15.59
N THR A 40 -12.76 12.14 -14.94
CA THR A 40 -13.06 10.86 -15.63
C THR A 40 -14.55 10.62 -15.81
N ASP A 41 -15.40 11.28 -15.05
CA ASP A 41 -16.84 11.08 -15.13
C ASP A 41 -17.56 12.37 -15.55
N SER A 42 -18.55 12.21 -16.42
CA SER A 42 -19.52 13.23 -16.84
C SER A 42 -20.42 13.74 -15.70
N GLU A 43 -20.02 13.55 -14.43
CA GLU A 43 -20.72 14.02 -13.25
C GLU A 43 -20.29 15.45 -12.92
N GLN A 44 -21.12 16.39 -13.36
CA GLN A 44 -21.02 17.84 -13.15
C GLN A 44 -20.60 18.22 -11.71
N THR A 45 -21.06 17.47 -10.71
CA THR A 45 -20.81 17.69 -9.28
C THR A 45 -19.34 17.58 -8.86
N ARG A 46 -18.51 16.74 -9.49
CA ARG A 46 -17.08 16.61 -9.13
C ARG A 46 -16.22 17.67 -9.80
N THR A 47 -16.57 18.07 -11.02
CA THR A 47 -15.94 19.20 -11.72
C THR A 47 -16.19 20.52 -10.99
N ASP A 48 -17.38 20.72 -10.42
CA ASP A 48 -17.72 21.94 -9.68
C ASP A 48 -16.91 22.09 -8.37
N ILE A 49 -16.47 20.98 -7.76
CA ILE A 49 -15.64 21.00 -6.53
C ILE A 49 -14.23 21.52 -6.83
N CYS A 50 -13.59 21.09 -7.92
CA CYS A 50 -12.26 21.57 -8.31
C CYS A 50 -12.25 23.02 -8.80
N ASN A 51 -13.41 23.54 -9.26
CA ASN A 51 -13.53 24.91 -9.76
C ASN A 51 -13.76 25.95 -8.64
N ASN A 52 -13.83 25.53 -7.39
CA ASN A 52 -14.02 26.42 -6.26
C ASN A 52 -12.66 26.92 -5.72
N GLU A 53 -12.30 28.15 -6.07
CA GLU A 53 -11.03 28.80 -5.67
C GLU A 53 -10.84 28.89 -4.14
N ASP A 54 -11.92 28.77 -3.35
CA ASP A 54 -11.91 28.78 -1.88
C ASP A 54 -12.06 27.37 -1.26
N ARG A 55 -11.81 26.30 -2.02
CA ARG A 55 -11.99 24.91 -1.55
C ARG A 55 -11.18 24.57 -0.30
N MET A 56 -9.97 25.10 -0.18
CA MET A 56 -9.17 24.99 1.04
C MET A 56 -8.65 26.37 1.44
N PRO A 57 -9.34 27.03 2.39
CA PRO A 57 -8.91 28.30 2.93
C PRO A 57 -7.45 28.27 3.40
N GLY A 58 -6.68 29.27 2.98
CA GLY A 58 -5.27 29.42 3.34
C GLY A 58 -4.29 28.62 2.48
N MET A 59 -4.76 27.75 1.59
CA MET A 59 -3.89 27.10 0.60
C MET A 59 -3.68 28.02 -0.60
N SER A 60 -2.46 28.06 -1.12
CA SER A 60 -2.15 28.70 -2.40
C SER A 60 -2.26 27.67 -3.52
N TYR A 61 -2.90 28.07 -4.62
CA TYR A 61 -3.13 27.25 -5.80
C TYR A 61 -2.30 27.76 -6.99
N PRO A 62 -1.78 26.88 -7.87
CA PRO A 62 -1.75 25.41 -7.73
C PRO A 62 -0.87 24.97 -6.55
N TYR A 63 -1.10 23.76 -6.06
CA TYR A 63 -0.35 23.15 -4.96
C TYR A 63 0.41 21.90 -5.42
N ASN A 64 1.42 21.51 -4.66
CA ASN A 64 2.28 20.34 -4.93
C ASN A 64 1.62 19.06 -4.42
N GLY A 65 0.66 18.58 -5.18
CA GLY A 65 0.04 17.26 -5.05
C GLY A 65 -0.45 16.88 -3.66
N LEU A 66 -0.45 15.58 -3.40
CA LEU A 66 -0.90 15.01 -2.12
C LEU A 66 -0.02 15.46 -0.94
N GLU A 67 1.28 15.72 -1.16
CA GLU A 67 2.22 16.12 -0.12
C GLU A 67 1.82 17.47 0.51
N GLN A 68 1.66 18.50 -0.32
CA GLN A 68 1.28 19.83 0.19
C GLN A 68 -0.13 19.84 0.77
N LEU A 69 -1.03 19.02 0.21
CA LEU A 69 -2.39 18.84 0.72
C LEU A 69 -2.41 18.30 2.14
N LEU A 70 -1.66 17.23 2.42
CA LEU A 70 -1.57 16.61 3.74
C LEU A 70 -0.96 17.55 4.78
N ILE A 71 0.09 18.29 4.39
CA ILE A 71 0.75 19.27 5.27
C ILE A 71 -0.23 20.39 5.63
N HIS A 72 -0.92 20.96 4.65
CA HIS A 72 -1.87 22.05 4.90
C HIS A 72 -3.04 21.59 5.76
N PHE A 73 -3.59 20.41 5.48
CA PHE A 73 -4.65 19.81 6.29
C PHE A 73 -4.21 19.64 7.75
N HIS A 74 -3.00 19.13 7.98
CA HIS A 74 -2.45 18.96 9.33
C HIS A 74 -2.30 20.29 10.07
N LEU A 75 -1.70 21.29 9.43
CA LEU A 75 -1.50 22.62 10.00
C LEU A 75 -2.84 23.31 10.31
N PHE A 76 -3.82 23.16 9.42
CA PHE A 76 -5.16 23.73 9.63
C PHE A 76 -5.88 23.10 10.84
N VAL A 77 -5.80 21.77 10.98
CA VAL A 77 -6.36 21.07 12.15
C VAL A 77 -5.67 21.55 13.43
N GLN A 78 -4.34 21.66 13.43
CA GLN A 78 -3.57 22.17 14.58
C GLN A 78 -3.95 23.62 14.92
N GLU A 79 -4.06 24.49 13.92
CA GLU A 79 -4.45 25.89 14.12
C GLU A 79 -5.87 25.99 14.66
N THR A 80 -6.81 25.19 14.14
CA THR A 80 -8.19 25.14 14.64
C THR A 80 -8.24 24.69 16.10
N MET A 81 -7.46 23.67 16.46
CA MET A 81 -7.30 23.21 17.85
C MET A 81 -6.72 24.28 18.77
N ASN A 82 -5.82 25.13 18.26
CA ASN A 82 -5.16 26.18 19.05
C ASN A 82 -6.02 27.46 19.17
N ASN A 83 -6.84 27.77 18.16
CA ASN A 83 -7.65 28.99 18.09
C ASN A 83 -9.01 28.87 18.79
N ASP A 84 -9.48 27.66 19.13
CA ASP A 84 -10.64 27.46 20.00
C ASP A 84 -10.28 26.76 21.32
N PRO A 85 -9.65 27.49 22.27
CA PRO A 85 -9.33 26.96 23.59
C PRO A 85 -10.56 26.85 24.51
N THR A 86 -11.79 27.12 24.02
CA THR A 86 -12.96 27.34 24.87
C THR A 86 -13.87 26.13 25.07
N THR A 87 -13.67 25.04 24.33
CA THR A 87 -14.32 23.75 24.61
C THR A 87 -13.37 22.83 25.39
N PRO A 88 -13.68 22.50 26.66
CA PRO A 88 -12.89 21.55 27.46
C PRO A 88 -12.77 20.14 26.84
N SER A 89 -13.48 19.87 25.74
CA SER A 89 -13.63 18.59 25.06
C SER A 89 -12.94 18.48 23.69
N GLY A 90 -12.22 19.52 23.22
CA GLY A 90 -11.54 19.52 21.91
C GLY A 90 -12.36 20.13 20.77
N ILE A 91 -12.01 19.78 19.53
CA ILE A 91 -12.51 20.41 18.29
C ILE A 91 -14.05 20.39 18.23
N ASP A 92 -14.68 21.53 17.92
CA ASP A 92 -16.09 21.60 17.61
C ASP A 92 -16.37 21.00 16.22
N PHE A 93 -16.84 19.75 16.19
CA PHE A 93 -17.25 19.07 14.97
C PHE A 93 -18.51 19.67 14.33
N GLN A 94 -19.18 20.66 14.93
CA GLN A 94 -20.26 21.43 14.29
C GLN A 94 -19.76 22.72 13.64
N ASN A 95 -18.47 23.03 13.74
CA ASN A 95 -17.89 24.18 13.07
C ASN A 95 -17.92 24.00 11.55
N GLU A 96 -18.71 24.81 10.86
CA GLU A 96 -18.92 24.72 9.42
C GLU A 96 -17.62 24.83 8.61
N LYS A 97 -16.65 25.64 9.05
CA LYS A 97 -15.34 25.76 8.38
C LYS A 97 -14.50 24.50 8.57
N PHE A 98 -14.52 23.92 9.76
CA PHE A 98 -13.82 22.67 10.05
C PHE A 98 -14.41 21.51 9.24
N GLN A 99 -15.75 21.37 9.22
CA GLN A 99 -16.43 20.34 8.43
C GLN A 99 -16.14 20.49 6.93
N TYR A 100 -16.25 21.70 6.39
CA TYR A 100 -15.97 21.96 4.99
C TYR A 100 -14.53 21.57 4.59
N ILE A 101 -13.54 21.85 5.43
CA ILE A 101 -12.14 21.52 5.14
C ILE A 101 -11.87 20.03 5.30
N ILE A 102 -12.48 19.37 6.28
CA ILE A 102 -12.38 17.92 6.46
C ILE A 102 -12.99 17.20 5.25
N GLU A 103 -14.15 17.62 4.78
CA GLU A 103 -14.81 17.05 3.61
C GLU A 103 -14.01 17.34 2.33
N ALA A 104 -13.60 18.59 2.12
CA ALA A 104 -12.86 18.99 0.92
C ALA A 104 -11.46 18.34 0.84
N ALA A 105 -10.69 18.33 1.93
CA ALA A 105 -9.37 17.71 1.96
C ALA A 105 -9.48 16.18 1.98
N GLY A 106 -10.45 15.62 2.72
CA GLY A 106 -10.68 14.18 2.81
C GLY A 106 -10.98 13.56 1.45
N GLU A 107 -11.79 14.22 0.63
CA GLU A 107 -12.08 13.74 -0.72
C GLU A 107 -10.88 13.84 -1.68
N ASP A 108 -10.07 14.92 -1.62
CA ASP A 108 -8.85 15.00 -2.45
C ASP A 108 -7.77 14.00 -2.01
N ILE A 109 -7.63 13.76 -0.70
CA ILE A 109 -6.71 12.76 -0.15
C ILE A 109 -7.15 11.38 -0.62
N LYS A 110 -8.43 11.06 -0.48
CA LYS A 110 -9.01 9.78 -0.92
C LYS A 110 -8.80 9.56 -2.41
N GLU A 111 -8.99 10.59 -3.22
CA GLU A 111 -8.80 10.50 -4.67
C GLU A 111 -7.32 10.35 -5.06
N GLY A 112 -6.41 11.11 -4.43
CA GLY A 112 -4.97 10.94 -4.63
C GLY A 112 -4.49 9.52 -4.28
N ILE A 113 -4.99 8.97 -3.16
CA ILE A 113 -4.72 7.58 -2.76
C ILE A 113 -5.33 6.60 -3.76
N ASN A 114 -6.57 6.81 -4.20
CA ASN A 114 -7.23 5.94 -5.18
C ASN A 114 -6.49 5.92 -6.53
N ARG A 115 -6.00 7.07 -7.01
CA ARG A 115 -5.23 7.14 -8.26
C ARG A 115 -3.94 6.35 -8.17
N ILE A 116 -3.22 6.46 -7.06
CA ILE A 116 -2.01 5.68 -6.81
C ILE A 116 -2.38 4.20 -6.68
N GLY A 117 -3.44 3.88 -5.93
CA GLY A 117 -3.93 2.51 -5.75
C GLY A 117 -4.32 1.85 -7.07
N ASN A 118 -5.12 2.51 -7.89
CA ASN A 118 -5.53 2.03 -9.21
C ASN A 118 -4.33 1.88 -10.14
N TYR A 119 -3.41 2.86 -10.18
CA TYR A 119 -2.19 2.75 -10.96
C TYR A 119 -1.32 1.56 -10.54
N LEU A 120 -1.21 1.30 -9.23
CA LEU A 120 -0.52 0.12 -8.72
C LEU A 120 -1.27 -1.16 -9.09
N VAL A 121 -2.61 -1.19 -9.02
CA VAL A 121 -3.44 -2.34 -9.43
C VAL A 121 -3.34 -2.61 -10.93
N ASP A 122 -3.45 -1.60 -11.78
CA ASP A 122 -3.33 -1.73 -13.23
C ASP A 122 -1.92 -2.20 -13.61
N ASN A 123 -0.89 -1.68 -12.93
CA ASN A 123 0.47 -2.19 -13.09
C ASN A 123 0.61 -3.60 -12.55
N MET A 124 -0.06 -3.98 -11.46
CA MET A 124 -0.10 -5.36 -10.99
C MET A 124 -0.77 -6.29 -11.99
N GLU A 125 -1.88 -5.90 -12.62
CA GLU A 125 -2.54 -6.68 -13.69
C GLU A 125 -1.61 -6.82 -14.90
N SER A 126 -0.91 -5.75 -15.28
CA SER A 126 0.13 -5.75 -16.32
C SER A 126 1.34 -6.62 -15.95
N TYR A 127 1.75 -6.62 -14.67
CA TYR A 127 2.74 -7.54 -14.15
C TYR A 127 2.22 -8.96 -14.16
N THR A 128 0.95 -9.22 -13.85
CA THR A 128 0.34 -10.55 -13.89
C THR A 128 0.30 -11.10 -15.33
N ASP A 129 0.02 -10.24 -16.32
CA ASP A 129 0.12 -10.58 -17.75
C ASP A 129 1.58 -10.79 -18.21
N ARG A 130 2.53 -10.03 -17.65
CA ARG A 130 3.97 -10.25 -17.85
C ARG A 130 4.49 -11.49 -17.12
N THR A 131 3.94 -11.83 -15.96
CA THR A 131 4.22 -13.04 -15.19
C THR A 131 3.69 -14.24 -15.95
N ALA A 132 2.55 -14.15 -16.64
CA ALA A 132 2.11 -15.18 -17.59
C ALA A 132 3.09 -15.32 -18.78
N HIS A 133 3.71 -14.22 -19.22
CA HIS A 133 4.73 -14.23 -20.26
C HIS A 133 6.10 -14.74 -19.78
N ILE A 134 6.44 -14.51 -18.50
CA ILE A 134 7.61 -15.05 -17.79
C ILE A 134 7.39 -16.52 -17.42
N GLU A 135 6.18 -16.96 -17.07
CA GLU A 135 5.79 -18.36 -16.91
C GLU A 135 5.94 -19.12 -18.24
N LEU A 136 5.75 -18.46 -19.37
CA LEU A 136 6.03 -19.00 -20.71
C LEU A 136 7.53 -19.14 -21.02
N ILE A 137 8.39 -18.32 -20.41
CA ILE A 137 9.86 -18.41 -20.48
C ILE A 137 10.40 -19.38 -19.42
N GLY A 138 9.75 -19.47 -18.27
CA GLY A 138 10.05 -20.32 -17.11
C GLY A 138 9.60 -21.77 -17.25
N LYS A 139 8.90 -22.13 -18.34
CA LYS A 139 8.74 -23.52 -18.79
C LYS A 139 10.05 -24.11 -19.33
N VAL A 140 11.15 -23.97 -18.61
CA VAL A 140 12.37 -24.77 -18.82
C VAL A 140 13.06 -25.02 -17.47
N LYS A 141 12.38 -25.77 -16.57
CA LYS A 141 12.91 -26.96 -15.88
C LYS A 141 11.86 -27.47 -14.88
N ASN A 142 11.48 -28.73 -15.03
CA ASN A 142 10.68 -29.48 -14.05
C ASN A 142 11.49 -29.62 -12.75
N GLU A 143 11.30 -28.74 -11.78
CA GLU A 143 11.93 -28.84 -10.46
C GLU A 143 10.86 -28.64 -9.38
N GLU A 144 10.85 -29.55 -8.40
CA GLU A 144 9.86 -29.64 -7.34
C GLU A 144 9.78 -28.33 -6.53
N ASP A 145 8.56 -27.92 -6.14
CA ASP A 145 8.39 -26.75 -5.28
C ASP A 145 9.04 -26.98 -3.92
N ILE A 146 9.87 -26.03 -3.47
CA ILE A 146 10.58 -26.11 -2.18
C ILE A 146 9.64 -25.71 -1.04
N VAL A 147 8.79 -24.72 -1.29
CA VAL A 147 7.69 -24.32 -0.39
C VAL A 147 6.39 -24.81 -1.01
N VAL A 148 5.68 -25.68 -0.30
CA VAL A 148 4.54 -26.44 -0.84
C VAL A 148 3.25 -26.03 -0.14
N TRP A 149 2.21 -25.77 -0.93
CA TRP A 149 0.85 -25.58 -0.41
C TRP A 149 0.31 -26.89 0.14
N SER A 150 -0.26 -26.83 1.35
CA SER A 150 -0.83 -27.99 2.02
C SER A 150 -2.32 -27.76 2.29
N GLU A 151 -3.11 -28.84 2.31
CA GLU A 151 -4.57 -28.76 2.41
C GLU A 151 -5.07 -28.16 3.75
N ASP A 152 -4.23 -28.18 4.80
CA ASP A 152 -4.48 -27.55 6.10
C ASP A 152 -4.45 -26.02 6.04
N LEU A 153 -3.93 -25.42 4.96
CA LEU A 153 -3.92 -23.98 4.74
C LEU A 153 -5.18 -23.47 4.02
N ASN A 154 -6.11 -24.35 3.64
CA ASN A 154 -7.34 -23.93 2.94
C ASN A 154 -8.27 -23.16 3.88
N THR A 155 -8.65 -21.96 3.44
CA THR A 155 -9.58 -21.03 4.12
C THR A 155 -11.04 -21.30 3.75
N ILE A 156 -11.32 -22.35 2.98
CA ILE A 156 -12.61 -22.69 2.34
C ILE A 156 -13.18 -21.64 1.37
N VAL A 157 -12.49 -20.51 1.20
CA VAL A 157 -12.87 -19.45 0.27
C VAL A 157 -11.94 -19.53 -0.94
N LYS A 158 -12.41 -20.14 -2.04
CA LYS A 158 -11.61 -20.40 -3.24
C LYS A 158 -10.79 -19.20 -3.73
N ARG A 159 -11.36 -17.99 -3.70
CA ARG A 159 -10.68 -16.75 -4.13
C ARG A 159 -9.44 -16.44 -3.27
N ILE A 160 -9.56 -16.66 -1.96
CA ILE A 160 -8.49 -16.48 -0.98
C ILE A 160 -7.44 -17.58 -1.16
N ASP A 161 -7.88 -18.83 -1.28
CA ASP A 161 -7.00 -19.99 -1.50
C ASP A 161 -6.20 -19.87 -2.80
N ASP A 162 -6.83 -19.44 -3.90
CA ASP A 162 -6.16 -19.23 -5.20
C ASP A 162 -5.03 -18.17 -5.07
N SER A 163 -5.29 -17.08 -4.33
CA SER A 163 -4.31 -16.02 -4.07
C SER A 163 -3.15 -16.50 -3.19
N LEU A 164 -3.46 -17.19 -2.09
CA LEU A 164 -2.45 -17.73 -1.17
C LEU A 164 -1.56 -18.80 -1.84
N GLN A 165 -2.13 -19.61 -2.73
CA GLN A 165 -1.37 -20.56 -3.55
C GLN A 165 -0.41 -19.85 -4.52
N ALA A 166 -0.82 -18.72 -5.12
CA ALA A 166 0.07 -17.93 -5.96
C ALA A 166 1.24 -17.36 -5.15
N ILE A 167 0.97 -16.79 -3.96
CA ILE A 167 2.01 -16.29 -3.04
C ILE A 167 2.96 -17.41 -2.62
N THR A 168 2.44 -18.62 -2.37
CA THR A 168 3.25 -19.80 -2.02
C THR A 168 4.22 -20.19 -3.14
N LYS A 169 3.80 -20.07 -4.41
CA LYS A 169 4.70 -20.29 -5.55
C LYS A 169 5.80 -19.23 -5.64
N THR A 170 5.48 -17.97 -5.37
CA THR A 170 6.47 -16.88 -5.34
C THR A 170 7.50 -17.12 -4.23
N LEU A 171 7.06 -17.58 -3.06
CA LEU A 171 7.93 -17.99 -1.95
C LEU A 171 8.84 -19.17 -2.34
N SER A 172 8.31 -20.19 -3.02
CA SER A 172 9.11 -21.30 -3.58
C SER A 172 10.15 -20.78 -4.57
N ASN A 173 9.76 -19.81 -5.42
CA ASN A 173 10.66 -19.19 -6.40
C ASN A 173 11.79 -18.40 -5.76
N ALA A 174 11.51 -17.62 -4.70
CA ALA A 174 12.52 -16.88 -3.96
C ALA A 174 13.61 -17.81 -3.42
N VAL A 175 13.21 -18.97 -2.85
CA VAL A 175 14.17 -19.97 -2.36
C VAL A 175 15.00 -20.55 -3.49
N ARG A 176 14.39 -20.87 -4.65
CA ARG A 176 15.14 -21.38 -5.82
C ARG A 176 16.17 -20.40 -6.32
N CYS A 177 15.82 -19.12 -6.44
CA CYS A 177 16.77 -18.09 -6.89
C CYS A 177 17.98 -18.01 -5.94
N VAL A 178 17.76 -18.13 -4.62
CA VAL A 178 18.84 -18.19 -3.64
C VAL A 178 19.67 -19.47 -3.77
N ASP A 179 19.03 -20.64 -3.92
CA ASP A 179 19.72 -21.95 -4.02
C ASP A 179 20.58 -22.05 -5.29
N TYR A 180 20.08 -21.53 -6.41
CA TYR A 180 20.79 -21.52 -7.69
C TYR A 180 21.78 -20.38 -7.83
N LYS A 181 21.87 -19.53 -6.81
CA LYS A 181 22.80 -18.39 -6.77
C LYS A 181 22.57 -17.47 -7.96
N GLU A 182 21.31 -17.22 -8.27
CA GLU A 182 20.92 -16.19 -9.22
C GLU A 182 21.46 -14.82 -8.78
N ASP A 183 21.51 -13.89 -9.72
CA ASP A 183 21.92 -12.52 -9.43
C ASP A 183 21.01 -11.92 -8.36
N LYS A 184 21.61 -11.15 -7.44
CA LYS A 184 20.91 -10.55 -6.30
C LYS A 184 19.71 -9.70 -6.76
N GLU A 185 19.86 -9.00 -7.88
CA GLU A 185 18.82 -8.19 -8.49
C GLU A 185 17.58 -9.04 -8.86
N VAL A 186 17.77 -10.28 -9.35
CA VAL A 186 16.68 -11.22 -9.65
C VAL A 186 15.96 -11.63 -8.36
N VAL A 187 16.70 -11.93 -7.30
CA VAL A 187 16.11 -12.31 -6.00
C VAL A 187 15.31 -11.14 -5.41
N ILE A 188 15.81 -9.90 -5.56
CA ILE A 188 15.10 -8.68 -5.17
C ILE A 188 13.79 -8.54 -5.96
N GLU A 189 13.81 -8.71 -7.28
CA GLU A 189 12.60 -8.64 -8.11
C GLU A 189 11.52 -9.64 -7.68
N VAL A 190 11.91 -10.89 -7.35
CA VAL A 190 10.96 -11.91 -6.84
C VAL A 190 10.39 -11.52 -5.47
N MET A 191 11.19 -10.87 -4.62
CA MET A 191 10.73 -10.39 -3.32
C MET A 191 9.84 -9.16 -3.42
N ASP A 192 10.08 -8.27 -4.39
CA ASP A 192 9.18 -7.16 -4.71
C ASP A 192 7.82 -7.70 -5.18
N GLU A 193 7.82 -8.70 -6.06
CA GLU A 193 6.59 -9.40 -6.48
C GLU A 193 5.84 -10.02 -5.29
N LEU A 194 6.56 -10.66 -4.36
CA LEU A 194 5.97 -11.22 -3.14
C LEU A 194 5.25 -10.16 -2.30
N ILE A 195 5.91 -9.02 -2.05
CA ILE A 195 5.35 -7.93 -1.23
C ILE A 195 4.08 -7.38 -1.89
N VAL A 196 4.13 -7.21 -3.21
CA VAL A 196 3.00 -6.72 -4.01
C VAL A 196 1.82 -7.71 -3.95
N GLN A 197 2.07 -9.01 -4.12
CA GLN A 197 1.03 -10.03 -4.01
C GLN A 197 0.41 -10.08 -2.61
N LEU A 198 1.23 -9.94 -1.55
CA LEU A 198 0.73 -9.87 -0.17
C LEU A 198 -0.19 -8.66 0.03
N MET A 199 0.22 -7.48 -0.43
CA MET A 199 -0.60 -6.26 -0.32
C MET A 199 -1.92 -6.37 -1.08
N ALA A 200 -1.89 -6.92 -2.29
CA ALA A 200 -3.08 -7.11 -3.13
C ALA A 200 -4.07 -8.09 -2.48
N HIS A 201 -3.58 -9.25 -2.05
CA HIS A 201 -4.34 -10.26 -1.36
C HIS A 201 -5.04 -9.71 -0.11
N GLN A 202 -4.30 -8.98 0.71
CA GLN A 202 -4.80 -8.41 1.96
C GLN A 202 -5.82 -7.30 1.74
N THR A 203 -5.60 -6.45 0.74
CA THR A 203 -6.57 -5.41 0.36
C THR A 203 -7.89 -6.05 -0.06
N ASP A 204 -7.84 -7.15 -0.82
CA ASP A 204 -9.03 -7.89 -1.22
C ASP A 204 -9.75 -8.53 -0.02
N GLU A 205 -9.00 -9.15 0.91
CA GLU A 205 -9.58 -9.67 2.15
C GLU A 205 -10.27 -8.58 2.97
N GLU A 206 -9.65 -7.42 3.12
CA GLU A 206 -10.21 -6.29 3.85
C GLU A 206 -11.50 -5.76 3.21
N GLU A 207 -11.53 -5.67 1.88
CA GLU A 207 -12.73 -5.27 1.14
C GLU A 207 -13.85 -6.31 1.30
N LEU A 208 -13.51 -7.61 1.27
CA LEU A 208 -14.45 -8.70 1.51
C LEU A 208 -14.99 -8.68 2.94
N MET A 209 -14.14 -8.46 3.95
CA MET A 209 -14.56 -8.31 5.34
C MET A 209 -15.57 -7.16 5.49
N GLN A 210 -15.32 -6.01 4.87
CA GLN A 210 -16.23 -4.88 4.89
C GLN A 210 -17.56 -5.19 4.21
N LYS A 211 -17.53 -5.73 2.98
CA LYS A 211 -18.73 -6.10 2.21
C LYS A 211 -19.60 -7.12 2.95
N CYS A 212 -18.97 -8.07 3.64
CA CYS A 212 -19.63 -9.11 4.42
C CYS A 212 -20.01 -8.68 5.84
N LYS A 213 -19.75 -7.43 6.23
CA LYS A 213 -20.03 -6.89 7.58
C LYS A 213 -19.36 -7.72 8.69
N PHE A 214 -18.09 -8.05 8.47
CA PHE A 214 -17.27 -8.78 9.43
C PHE A 214 -17.20 -8.02 10.78
N PRO A 215 -17.09 -8.72 11.92
CA PRO A 215 -17.06 -8.05 13.21
C PRO A 215 -15.88 -7.07 13.33
N SER A 216 -16.15 -5.79 13.61
CA SER A 216 -15.15 -4.72 13.53
C SER A 216 -13.93 -4.92 14.44
N SER A 217 -14.08 -5.57 15.59
CA SER A 217 -12.97 -5.91 16.47
C SER A 217 -12.05 -6.98 15.88
N LEU A 218 -12.61 -7.92 15.12
CA LEU A 218 -11.85 -8.97 14.43
C LEU A 218 -11.21 -8.40 13.16
N GLU A 219 -11.95 -7.60 12.39
CA GLU A 219 -11.42 -6.88 11.23
C GLU A 219 -10.19 -6.03 11.60
N PHE A 220 -10.24 -5.30 12.71
CA PHE A 220 -9.09 -4.50 13.18
C PHE A 220 -7.88 -5.36 13.55
N ALA A 221 -8.10 -6.50 14.22
CA ALA A 221 -7.04 -7.43 14.57
C ALA A 221 -6.41 -8.06 13.32
N HIS A 222 -7.24 -8.46 12.36
CA HIS A 222 -6.83 -9.03 11.07
C HIS A 222 -5.99 -8.05 10.25
N LYS A 223 -6.45 -6.79 10.12
CA LYS A 223 -5.68 -5.68 9.51
C LYS A 223 -4.34 -5.44 10.21
N SER A 224 -4.31 -5.55 11.53
CA SER A 224 -3.05 -5.42 12.28
C SER A 224 -2.08 -6.57 11.97
N ALA A 225 -2.61 -7.78 11.74
CA ALA A 225 -1.82 -8.93 11.32
C ALA A 225 -1.30 -8.80 9.88
N HIS A 226 -2.08 -8.24 8.95
CA HIS A 226 -1.64 -7.85 7.59
C HIS A 226 -0.39 -6.97 7.63
N VAL A 227 -0.44 -5.90 8.42
CA VAL A 227 0.71 -5.00 8.60
C VAL A 227 1.92 -5.75 9.17
N SER A 228 1.71 -6.71 10.06
CA SER A 228 2.80 -7.50 10.65
C SER A 228 3.50 -8.38 9.62
N ILE A 229 2.75 -9.11 8.78
CA ILE A 229 3.34 -9.99 7.77
C ILE A 229 4.00 -9.20 6.63
N ILE A 230 3.42 -8.07 6.19
CA ILE A 230 4.08 -7.18 5.22
C ILE A 230 5.41 -6.68 5.78
N ARG A 231 5.46 -6.23 7.04
CA ARG A 231 6.71 -5.80 7.68
C ARG A 231 7.75 -6.90 7.72
N LYS A 232 7.36 -8.16 7.96
CA LYS A 232 8.29 -9.30 7.88
C LYS A 232 8.85 -9.46 6.46
N GLY A 233 8.00 -9.38 5.44
CA GLY A 233 8.39 -9.37 4.02
C GLY A 233 9.41 -8.28 3.69
N ILE A 234 9.09 -7.03 4.03
CA ILE A 234 9.95 -5.87 3.79
C ILE A 234 11.28 -5.99 4.53
N ASN A 235 11.27 -6.43 5.80
CA ASN A 235 12.49 -6.59 6.57
C ASN A 235 13.44 -7.62 5.94
N PHE A 236 12.91 -8.77 5.52
CA PHE A 236 13.70 -9.80 4.85
C PHE A 236 14.22 -9.32 3.49
N HIS A 237 13.39 -8.61 2.72
CA HIS A 237 13.81 -7.93 1.49
C HIS A 237 14.96 -6.93 1.76
N ASP A 238 14.87 -6.11 2.81
CA ASP A 238 15.94 -5.17 3.19
C ASP A 238 17.22 -5.86 3.65
N GLU A 239 17.12 -7.04 4.25
CA GLU A 239 18.27 -7.89 4.54
C GLU A 239 18.93 -8.38 3.25
N ILE A 240 18.17 -8.89 2.28
CA ILE A 240 18.67 -9.32 0.95
C ILE A 240 19.44 -8.19 0.24
N VAL A 241 18.89 -6.97 0.26
CA VAL A 241 19.53 -5.79 -0.35
C VAL A 241 20.90 -5.53 0.25
N LYS A 242 21.07 -5.74 1.56
CA LYS A 242 22.34 -5.55 2.29
C LYS A 242 23.29 -6.73 2.08
N SER A 243 22.77 -7.95 2.16
CA SER A 243 23.51 -9.19 2.06
C SER A 243 22.58 -10.32 1.64
N MET A 244 22.98 -11.08 0.62
CA MET A 244 22.24 -12.27 0.24
C MET A 244 22.15 -13.27 1.41
N PRO A 245 20.95 -13.80 1.72
CA PRO A 245 20.77 -14.82 2.75
C PRO A 245 21.35 -16.16 2.29
N SER A 246 21.61 -17.04 3.25
CA SER A 246 21.86 -18.44 2.96
C SER A 246 20.57 -19.14 2.52
N VAL A 247 20.71 -20.26 1.80
CA VAL A 247 19.57 -21.12 1.38
C VAL A 247 18.72 -21.54 2.57
N ASN A 248 19.34 -21.88 3.71
CA ASN A 248 18.61 -22.27 4.92
C ASN A 248 17.79 -21.11 5.51
N GLU A 249 18.34 -19.89 5.53
CA GLU A 249 17.60 -18.70 5.98
C GLU A 249 16.41 -18.41 5.06
N ALA A 250 16.61 -18.52 3.74
CA ALA A 250 15.53 -18.36 2.77
C ALA A 250 14.44 -19.42 2.93
N ILE A 251 14.79 -20.70 3.09
CA ILE A 251 13.84 -21.79 3.36
C ILE A 251 13.05 -21.51 4.63
N ILE A 252 13.72 -21.18 5.74
CA ILE A 252 13.06 -20.94 7.03
C ILE A 252 12.08 -19.78 6.91
N PHE A 253 12.51 -18.67 6.31
CA PHE A 253 11.63 -17.51 6.13
C PHE A 253 10.43 -17.87 5.25
N CYS A 254 10.67 -18.41 4.05
CA CYS A 254 9.62 -18.63 3.06
C CYS A 254 8.62 -19.73 3.46
N SER A 255 9.09 -20.78 4.16
CA SER A 255 8.21 -21.85 4.65
C SER A 255 7.39 -21.49 5.88
N THR A 256 7.73 -20.42 6.60
CA THR A 256 7.03 -20.03 7.83
C THR A 256 6.17 -18.79 7.69
N LEU A 257 6.43 -17.93 6.70
CA LEU A 257 5.76 -16.64 6.54
C LEU A 257 4.23 -16.78 6.44
N LEU A 258 3.74 -17.55 5.45
CA LEU A 258 2.30 -17.75 5.22
C LEU A 258 1.66 -18.72 6.22
N PRO A 259 2.20 -19.93 6.48
CA PRO A 259 1.51 -20.87 7.37
C PRO A 259 1.30 -20.34 8.79
N SER A 260 2.22 -19.53 9.32
CA SER A 260 2.04 -18.90 10.63
C SER A 260 0.90 -17.89 10.65
N TYR A 261 0.68 -17.20 9.52
CA TYR A 261 -0.32 -16.17 9.38
C TYR A 261 -1.71 -16.80 9.19
N ILE A 262 -1.86 -17.65 8.17
CA ILE A 262 -3.12 -18.31 7.79
C ILE A 262 -3.76 -19.02 9.00
N HIS A 263 -3.00 -19.86 9.70
CA HIS A 263 -3.51 -20.61 10.87
C HIS A 263 -3.97 -19.72 12.04
N SER A 264 -3.56 -18.46 12.08
CA SER A 264 -3.85 -17.57 13.19
C SER A 264 -4.93 -16.53 12.87
N GLN A 265 -5.17 -16.23 11.59
CA GLN A 265 -6.05 -15.14 11.16
C GLN A 265 -7.10 -15.56 10.14
N ASP A 266 -6.75 -16.38 9.14
CA ASP A 266 -7.62 -16.62 7.97
C ASP A 266 -8.56 -17.83 8.13
N ILE A 267 -8.25 -18.74 9.05
CA ILE A 267 -9.06 -19.94 9.40
C ILE A 267 -9.84 -19.70 10.70
#